data_AF-A0AAU9YQI1-F1
#
_entry.id   AF-A0AAU9YQI1-F1
#
_cell.length_a   1.000
_cell.length_b   1.000
_cell.length_c   1.000
_cell.angle_alpha   90.00
_cell.angle_beta   90.00
_cell.angle_gamma   90.00
#
_symmetry.space_group_name_H-M   'P 1'
#
loop_
_entity.id
_entity.type
_entity.pdbx_description
1 polymer ?
#
loop_
_entity_poly.entity_id
_entity_poly.type
_entity_poly.pdbx_seq_one_letter_code
_entity_poly.pdbx_strand_id
1 'polypeptide(L)' 'MAVRASFENNCEVGCFAKLTNTYCLVAIGGSENFYSVFEGELSETIPVVHASIAGCRIIGRMCVGKTGGRRPGE' A
#
# COMPACT_ATOMS: atom_id res chain seq x y z
N MET A 1 -13.86 -8.93 1.14
CA MET A 1 -14.61 -7.82 1.76
C MET A 1 -14.08 -6.51 1.18
N ALA A 2 -14.89 -5.46 1.04
CA ALA A 2 -14.43 -4.16 0.55
C ALA A 2 -14.54 -3.15 1.70
N VAL A 3 -13.40 -2.59 2.11
CA VAL A 3 -13.30 -1.62 3.21
C VAL A 3 -13.02 -0.23 2.63
N ARG A 4 -13.60 0.81 3.24
CA ARG A 4 -13.36 2.20 2.84
C ARG A 4 -12.18 2.74 3.65
N ALA A 5 -11.26 3.38 2.95
CA ALA A 5 -10.14 4.11 3.54
C ALA A 5 -10.04 5.49 2.88
N SER A 6 -9.47 6.44 3.61
CA SER A 6 -9.13 7.77 3.09
C SER A 6 -7.76 8.17 3.63
N PHE A 7 -6.94 8.79 2.80
CA PHE A 7 -5.61 9.29 3.18
C PHE A 7 -5.63 10.81 3.19
N GLU A 8 -5.49 11.45 4.35
CA GLU A 8 -5.51 12.92 4.49
C GLU A 8 -6.69 13.60 3.74
N ASN A 9 -7.91 13.10 3.93
CA ASN A 9 -9.11 13.58 3.25
C ASN A 9 -9.12 13.37 1.70
N ASN A 10 -8.20 12.54 1.17
CA ASN A 10 -8.21 12.10 -0.21
C ASN A 10 -8.76 10.67 -0.34
N CYS A 11 -9.66 10.47 -1.31
CA CYS A 11 -10.26 9.18 -1.64
C CYS A 11 -9.40 8.35 -2.60
N GLU A 12 -8.32 8.90 -3.17
CA GLU A 12 -7.40 8.19 -4.07
C GLU A 12 -6.40 7.29 -3.31
N VAL A 13 -6.91 6.34 -2.52
CA VAL A 13 -6.11 5.42 -1.69
C VAL A 13 -5.04 4.67 -2.49
N GLY A 14 -5.34 4.31 -3.74
CA GLY A 14 -4.40 3.63 -4.64
C GLY A 14 -3.18 4.47 -5.06
N CYS A 15 -3.17 5.78 -4.79
CA CYS A 15 -1.96 6.59 -4.92
C CYS A 15 -0.97 6.33 -3.79
N PHE A 16 -1.45 6.03 -2.59
CA PHE A 16 -0.68 5.98 -1.35
C PHE A 16 -0.46 4.58 -0.81
N ALA A 17 -1.16 3.58 -1.34
CA ALA A 17 -0.99 2.18 -0.96
C ALA A 17 -0.89 1.29 -2.20
N LYS A 18 -0.14 0.19 -2.07
CA LYS A 18 0.00 -0.84 -3.09
C LYS A 18 -0.26 -2.21 -2.48
N LEU A 19 -1.38 -2.83 -2.86
CA LEU A 19 -1.73 -4.17 -2.42
C LEU A 19 -1.35 -5.20 -3.50
N THR A 20 -0.67 -6.26 -3.08
CA THR A 20 -0.37 -7.44 -3.90
C THR A 20 -0.80 -8.69 -3.14
N ASN A 21 -0.72 -9.87 -3.77
CA ASN A 21 -1.11 -11.12 -3.11
C ASN A 21 -0.17 -11.52 -1.95
N THR A 22 1.02 -10.93 -1.87
CA THR A 22 2.07 -11.34 -0.91
C THR A 22 2.59 -10.22 -0.01
N TYR A 23 2.37 -8.97 -0.37
CA TYR A 23 2.78 -7.83 0.44
C TYR A 23 1.87 -6.64 0.17
N CYS A 24 1.70 -5.79 1.18
CA CYS A 24 1.06 -4.50 1.06
C CYS A 24 2.08 -3.41 1.38
N LEU A 25 2.25 -2.43 0.51
CA LEU A 25 3.04 -1.23 0.78
C LEU A 25 2.10 -0.09 1.12
N VAL A 26 2.40 0.66 2.18
CA VAL A 26 1.62 1.81 2.61
C VAL A 26 2.54 3.01 2.79
N ALA A 27 2.11 4.17 2.29
CA ALA A 27 2.90 5.39 2.38
C ALA A 27 3.12 5.80 3.84
N ILE A 28 4.34 6.20 4.18
CA ILE A 28 4.63 6.82 5.48
C ILE A 28 3.96 8.21 5.58
N GLY A 29 3.66 8.62 6.82
CA GLY A 29 3.07 9.93 7.13
C GLY A 29 1.56 10.03 6.90
N GLY A 30 0.85 8.89 6.79
CA GLY A 30 -0.60 8.83 6.92
C GLY A 30 -1.09 8.88 8.37
N SER A 31 -2.40 9.03 8.55
CA SER A 31 -3.05 8.93 9.86
C SER A 31 -3.18 7.47 10.31
N GLU A 32 -3.26 7.25 11.62
CA GLU A 32 -3.45 5.91 12.20
C GLU A 32 -4.69 5.22 11.64
N ASN A 33 -5.79 5.95 11.42
CA ASN A 33 -6.98 5.42 10.75
C ASN A 33 -6.68 4.77 9.41
N PHE A 34 -5.72 5.28 8.64
CA PHE A 34 -5.35 4.69 7.37
C PHE A 34 -4.61 3.37 7.58
N TYR A 35 -3.63 3.34 8.48
CA TYR A 35 -2.87 2.13 8.78
C TYR A 35 -3.74 1.03 9.39
N SER A 36 -4.63 1.38 10.33
CA SER A 36 -5.53 0.43 10.97
C SER A 36 -6.45 -0.30 9.98
N VAL A 37 -6.84 0.33 8.86
CA VAL A 37 -7.63 -0.35 7.83
C VAL A 37 -6.83 -1.45 7.13
N PHE A 38 -5.55 -1.21 6.83
CA PHE A 38 -4.71 -2.23 6.21
C PHE A 38 -4.28 -3.29 7.22
N GLU A 39 -3.83 -2.87 8.40
CA GLU A 39 -3.37 -3.81 9.42
C GLU A 39 -4.51 -4.68 9.96
N GLY A 40 -5.71 -4.12 10.13
CA GLY A 40 -6.88 -4.86 10.60
C GLY A 40 -7.35 -5.96 9.65
N GLU A 41 -7.18 -5.78 8.33
CA GLU A 41 -7.62 -6.77 7.33
C GLU A 41 -6.48 -7.66 6.80
N LEU A 42 -5.24 -7.16 6.80
CA LEU A 42 -4.12 -7.81 6.11
C LEU A 42 -3.04 -8.33 7.04
N SER A 43 -2.81 -7.73 8.22
CA SER A 43 -1.62 -8.02 9.05
C SER A 43 -1.49 -9.50 9.44
N GLU A 44 -2.61 -10.23 9.55
CA GLU A 44 -2.60 -11.66 9.87
C GLU A 44 -2.13 -12.56 8.71
N THR A 45 -2.26 -12.12 7.45
CA THR A 45 -1.98 -12.95 6.26
C THR A 45 -0.86 -12.39 5.38
N ILE A 46 -0.81 -11.07 5.21
CA ILE A 46 0.07 -10.37 4.29
C ILE A 46 0.82 -9.26 5.05
N PRO A 47 2.16 -9.20 4.98
CA PRO A 47 2.91 -8.15 5.64
C PRO A 47 2.56 -6.77 5.07
N VAL A 48 2.24 -5.84 5.98
CA VAL A 48 2.01 -4.42 5.69
C VAL A 48 3.29 -3.66 5.98
N VAL A 49 3.87 -3.03 4.95
CA VAL A 49 5.16 -2.33 5.03
C VAL A 49 4.97 -0.84 4.82
N HIS A 50 5.36 -0.07 5.83
CA HIS A 50 5.38 1.39 5.79
C HIS A 50 6.63 1.88 5.05
N ALA A 51 6.45 2.50 3.88
CA ALA A 51 7.56 2.91 3.02
C ALA A 51 7.33 4.27 2.34
N SER A 52 8.42 4.92 1.94
CA SER A 52 8.42 6.00 0.96
C SER A 52 9.32 5.61 -0.21
N ILE A 53 9.02 6.13 -1.39
CA ILE A 53 9.80 5.84 -2.60
C ILE A 53 10.33 7.16 -3.11
N ALA A 54 11.67 7.30 -3.14
CA ALA A 54 12.35 8.56 -3.44
C ALA A 54 11.88 9.73 -2.56
N GLY A 55 11.52 9.46 -1.29
CA GLY A 55 10.95 10.46 -0.38
C GLY A 55 9.51 10.87 -0.69
N CYS A 56 8.88 10.28 -1.73
CA CYS A 56 7.50 10.54 -2.08
C CYS A 56 6.54 9.58 -1.36
N ARG A 57 5.34 10.09 -1.05
CA ARG A 57 4.23 9.33 -0.45
C ARG A 57 3.33 8.66 -1.50
N ILE A 58 3.49 8.97 -2.78
CA ILE A 58 2.66 8.43 -3.88
C ILE A 58 3.13 7.04 -4.36
N ILE A 59 3.42 6.15 -3.43
CA ILE A 59 4.05 4.85 -3.69
C ILE A 59 3.24 3.95 -4.63
N GLY A 60 1.91 4.07 -4.62
CA GLY A 60 1.02 3.24 -5.44
C GLY A 60 1.08 3.60 -6.94
N ARG A 61 1.48 4.84 -7.26
CA ARG A 61 1.75 5.32 -8.63
C ARG A 61 3.20 5.08 -9.06
N MET A 62 4.14 5.16 -8.12
CA MET A 62 5.58 5.03 -8.42
C MET A 62 6.02 3.59 -8.62
N CYS A 63 5.26 2.61 -8.15
CA CYS A 63 5.61 1.20 -8.25
C CYS A 63 4.52 0.30 -8.85
N VAL A 64 4.99 -0.68 -9.62
CA VAL A 64 4.22 -1.82 -10.09
C VAL A 64 4.74 -3.05 -9.35
N GLY A 65 3.84 -3.78 -8.68
CA GLY A 65 4.17 -4.95 -7.88
C GLY A 65 3.35 -6.15 -8.33
N LYS A 66 4.02 -7.29 -8.51
CA LYS A 66 3.41 -8.60 -8.82
C LYS A 66 4.08 -9.66 -7.96
N THR A 67 3.28 -10.59 -7.44
CA THR A 67 3.78 -11.82 -6.80
C THR A 67 4.41 -12.73 -7.86
N GLY A 68 5.67 -13.11 -7.65
CA GLY A 68 6.49 -13.79 -8.65
C GLY A 68 7.19 -12.78 -9.55
N GLY A 69 8.25 -12.16 -9.02
CA GLY A 69 9.03 -11.14 -9.70
C GLY A 69 9.84 -11.72 -10.86
N ARG A 70 9.19 -11.94 -12.01
CA ARG A 70 9.91 -11.90 -13.28
C ARG A 70 10.15 -10.44 -13.60
N ARG A 71 11.41 -10.09 -13.84
CA ARG A 71 11.76 -8.76 -14.32
C ARG A 71 11.09 -8.57 -15.68
N PRO A 72 10.56 -7.37 -15.99
CA PRO A 72 10.13 -7.07 -17.34
C PRO A 72 11.36 -7.20 -18.26
N GLY A 73 11.45 -8.29 -19.03
CA GLY A 73 12.59 -8.60 -19.91
C GLY A 73 13.21 -10.00 -19.79
N GLU A 74 12.73 -10.86 -18.88
CA GLU A 74 13.13 -12.29 -18.76
C GLU A 74 11.97 -13.25 -19.06
#